data_AF-A0A2K2UCX0-F1
#
_entry.id   AF-A0A2K2UCX0-F1
#
_cell.length_a   1.000
_cell.length_b   1.000
_cell.length_c   1.000
_cell.angle_alpha   90.00
_cell.angle_beta   90.00
_cell.angle_gamma   90.00
#
_symmetry.space_group_name_H-M   'P 1'
#
loop_
_entity.id
_entity.type
_entity.pdbx_description
1 polymer ?
#
loop_
_entity_poly.entity_id
_entity_poly.type
_entity_poly.pdbx_seq_one_letter_code
_entity_poly.pdbx_strand_id
1 'polypeptide(L)'
;MPKDFSDPKKLGFMRLIEVFFACNVVFTISLLVFVVKGGDELGFGEMLDFANLVFDGVSLWLIWQRKHLARHFIIGFSLFNIVVGSAYNLAMGQFDIVGQLIASSSDIILLVYFLTSRRAKAVLTQPFSAEIKHADLQRHIDFYRPRTWGFWRNLIIYFCVFSVVGHWMEAGYCTLIRFGLIPGIYDPNSQIWSDWLYPFCVYGFGAVACVLLLFPVKNFLQKHLKGHALPLALSFVVNALVCTGIELAMGLMLNQPGPDGAYPLWDYSDMFCNFMGQVCLQNAVAFGIVATLMTWVVYPGLETFLARFSKDVMNVAFVAVVIVFCILFFFYCVNVLLPDFDASTIAAEAEAAAAQAQQAQPTAPESG
;
A
#
# COMPACT_ATOMS: atom_id res chain seq x y z
N MET A 1 5.70 40.99 -17.46
CA MET A 1 5.01 39.73 -17.83
C MET A 1 4.27 39.20 -16.62
N PRO A 2 2.94 39.07 -16.62
CA PRO A 2 2.25 38.36 -15.55
C PRO A 2 2.68 36.89 -15.62
N LYS A 3 3.23 36.34 -14.52
CA LYS A 3 3.52 34.91 -14.42
C LYS A 3 2.21 34.15 -14.67
N ASP A 4 2.19 33.28 -15.65
CA ASP A 4 1.05 32.41 -15.96
C ASP A 4 0.85 31.41 -14.81
N PHE A 5 0.01 31.80 -13.85
CA PHE A 5 -0.38 30.96 -12.72
C PHE A 5 -1.48 29.96 -13.10
N SER A 6 -2.00 30.04 -14.33
CA SER A 6 -3.05 29.18 -14.87
C SER A 6 -2.51 27.92 -15.56
N ASP A 7 -1.21 27.83 -15.86
CA ASP A 7 -0.63 26.62 -16.44
C ASP A 7 -0.79 25.41 -15.50
N PRO A 8 -1.67 24.45 -15.80
CA PRO A 8 -1.93 23.30 -14.95
C PRO A 8 -0.72 22.37 -14.84
N LYS A 9 0.30 22.51 -15.71
CA LYS A 9 1.50 21.67 -15.68
C LYS A 9 2.56 22.16 -14.68
N LYS A 10 2.39 23.36 -14.10
CA LYS A 10 3.35 23.97 -13.15
C LYS A 10 2.77 24.08 -11.74
N LEU A 11 2.65 22.93 -11.07
CA LEU A 11 2.16 22.82 -9.68
C LEU A 11 3.01 23.65 -8.68
N GLY A 12 4.30 23.87 -8.94
CA GLY A 12 5.18 24.66 -8.08
C GLY A 12 5.24 24.11 -6.65
N PHE A 13 5.10 24.97 -5.64
CA PHE A 13 5.11 24.59 -4.22
C PHE A 13 4.05 23.54 -3.86
N MET A 14 2.93 23.47 -4.59
CA MET A 14 1.91 22.43 -4.37
C MET A 14 2.46 21.02 -4.60
N ARG A 15 3.42 20.84 -5.52
CA ARG A 15 4.08 19.54 -5.74
C ARG A 15 4.98 19.15 -4.55
N LEU A 16 5.58 20.14 -3.90
CA LEU A 16 6.35 19.89 -2.67
C LEU A 16 5.44 19.45 -1.53
N ILE A 17 4.24 20.05 -1.43
CA ILE A 17 3.19 19.61 -0.49
C ILE A 17 2.70 18.19 -0.81
N GLU A 18 2.45 17.84 -2.08
CA GLU A 18 2.08 16.48 -2.48
C GLU A 18 3.15 15.45 -2.06
N VAL A 19 4.43 15.75 -2.34
CA VAL A 19 5.55 14.88 -1.94
C VAL A 19 5.65 14.78 -0.43
N PHE A 20 5.47 15.89 0.30
CA PHE A 20 5.47 15.90 1.76
C PHE A 20 4.38 14.98 2.33
N PHE A 21 3.13 15.12 1.89
CA PHE A 21 2.05 14.24 2.34
C PHE A 21 2.31 12.77 1.97
N ALA A 22 2.79 12.49 0.76
CA ALA A 22 3.12 11.13 0.34
C ALA A 22 4.23 10.51 1.20
N CYS A 23 5.30 11.26 1.49
CA CYS A 23 6.37 10.82 2.37
C CYS A 23 5.87 10.61 3.80
N ASN A 24 5.04 11.51 4.34
CA ASN A 24 4.53 11.40 5.70
C ASN A 24 3.62 10.17 5.86
N VAL A 25 2.71 9.94 4.90
CA VAL A 25 1.86 8.75 4.87
C VAL A 25 2.70 7.48 4.84
N VAL A 26 3.69 7.39 3.96
CA VAL A 26 4.56 6.21 3.86
C VAL A 26 5.35 6.01 5.14
N PHE A 27 6.01 7.06 5.64
CA PHE A 27 6.87 6.99 6.81
C PHE A 27 6.09 6.60 8.07
N THR A 28 4.95 7.25 8.33
CA THR A 28 4.11 6.95 9.49
C THR A 28 3.57 5.53 9.42
N ILE A 29 3.11 5.06 8.26
CA ILE A 29 2.68 3.65 8.09
C ILE A 29 3.85 2.69 8.34
N SER A 30 5.05 3.00 7.85
CA SER A 30 6.25 2.19 8.11
C SER A 30 6.66 2.18 9.58
N LEU A 31 6.47 3.29 10.31
CA LEU A 31 6.79 3.37 11.73
C LEU A 31 5.85 2.56 12.61
N LEU A 32 4.59 2.39 12.21
CA LEU A 32 3.63 1.53 12.94
C LEU A 32 4.11 0.08 13.08
N VAL A 33 5.04 -0.36 12.24
CA VAL A 33 5.64 -1.71 12.29
C VAL A 33 6.57 -1.89 13.51
N PHE A 34 7.10 -0.80 14.08
CA PHE A 34 8.06 -0.84 15.19
C PHE A 34 7.42 -0.69 16.58
N VAL A 35 6.11 -0.48 16.66
CA VAL A 35 5.41 -0.40 17.97
C VAL A 35 5.36 -1.81 18.58
N VAL A 36 5.77 -1.97 19.84
CA VAL A 36 5.83 -3.26 20.55
C VAL A 36 4.87 -3.27 21.73
N LYS A 37 4.18 -4.40 21.93
CA LYS A 37 3.13 -4.59 22.96
C LYS A 37 3.68 -4.45 24.39
N GLY A 38 2.95 -3.73 25.24
CA GLY A 38 3.10 -3.73 26.71
C GLY A 38 3.80 -2.51 27.33
N GLY A 39 4.22 -1.54 26.51
CA GLY A 39 4.85 -0.29 26.97
C GLY A 39 3.89 0.90 27.12
N ASP A 40 2.91 1.04 26.21
CA ASP A 40 2.17 2.29 26.06
C ASP A 40 0.65 2.08 26.00
N GLU A 41 -0.09 2.81 26.84
CA GLU A 41 -1.52 3.03 26.66
C GLU A 41 -1.73 3.99 25.48
N LEU A 42 -2.69 3.72 24.59
CA LEU A 42 -3.06 4.61 23.49
C LEU A 42 -3.57 5.94 24.06
N GLY A 43 -2.67 6.91 24.15
CA GLY A 43 -2.97 8.26 24.58
C GLY A 43 -3.66 9.06 23.49
N PHE A 44 -4.01 10.29 23.86
CA PHE A 44 -4.62 11.25 22.95
C PHE A 44 -3.67 11.68 21.82
N GLY A 45 -2.35 11.68 22.05
CA GLY A 45 -1.34 12.03 21.06
C GLY A 45 -1.29 11.02 19.91
N GLU A 46 -1.28 9.73 20.25
CA GLU A 46 -1.27 8.64 19.29
C GLU A 46 -2.56 8.63 18.45
N MET A 47 -3.71 8.89 19.08
CA MET A 47 -5.00 9.04 18.40
C MET A 47 -5.00 10.22 17.41
N LEU A 48 -4.37 11.33 17.76
CA LEU A 48 -4.17 12.47 16.86
C LEU A 48 -3.26 12.13 15.68
N ASP A 49 -2.19 11.36 15.90
CA ASP A 49 -1.29 10.93 14.83
C ASP A 49 -1.99 10.04 13.80
N PHE A 50 -2.89 9.16 14.22
CA PHE A 50 -3.74 8.40 13.30
C PHE A 50 -4.71 9.30 12.52
N ALA A 51 -5.32 10.28 13.18
CA ALA A 51 -6.17 11.26 12.50
C ALA A 51 -5.38 12.08 11.47
N ASN A 52 -4.14 12.46 11.80
CA ASN A 52 -3.21 13.16 10.91
C ASN A 52 -2.82 12.30 9.70
N LEU A 53 -2.57 11.00 9.90
CA LEU A 53 -2.31 10.07 8.81
C LEU A 53 -3.48 9.99 7.81
N VAL A 54 -4.71 9.90 8.32
CA VAL A 54 -5.93 9.91 7.49
C VAL A 54 -6.06 11.24 6.75
N PHE A 55 -5.81 12.35 7.43
CA PHE A 55 -5.83 13.68 6.83
C PHE A 55 -4.82 13.83 5.70
N ASP A 56 -3.57 13.42 5.90
CA ASP A 56 -2.52 13.51 4.89
C ASP A 56 -2.88 12.69 3.65
N GLY A 57 -3.44 11.48 3.84
CA GLY A 57 -3.94 10.64 2.75
C GLY A 57 -5.07 11.29 1.96
N VAL A 58 -6.07 11.87 2.65
CA VAL A 58 -7.20 12.56 2.00
C VAL A 58 -6.73 13.83 1.29
N SER A 59 -5.85 14.61 1.91
CA SER A 59 -5.27 15.83 1.35
C SER A 59 -4.44 15.55 0.11
N LEU A 60 -3.60 14.53 0.14
CA LEU A 60 -2.83 14.06 -1.01
C LEU A 60 -3.77 13.71 -2.18
N TRP A 61 -4.82 12.94 -1.92
CA TRP A 61 -5.79 12.54 -2.94
C TRP A 61 -6.55 13.74 -3.53
N LEU A 62 -7.02 14.65 -2.67
CA LEU A 62 -7.79 15.82 -3.10
C LEU A 62 -6.94 16.79 -3.96
N ILE A 63 -5.67 16.99 -3.60
CA ILE A 63 -4.73 17.81 -4.39
C ILE A 63 -4.40 17.12 -5.71
N TRP A 64 -4.09 15.82 -5.69
CA TRP A 64 -3.81 15.04 -6.89
C TRP A 64 -4.94 15.14 -7.90
N GLN A 65 -6.18 15.02 -7.43
CA GLN A 65 -7.41 15.11 -8.23
C GLN A 65 -7.86 16.55 -8.54
N ARG A 66 -7.10 17.55 -8.07
CA ARG A 66 -7.33 18.99 -8.27
C ARG A 66 -8.73 19.45 -7.86
N LYS A 67 -9.29 18.83 -6.82
CA LYS A 67 -10.67 19.11 -6.36
C LYS A 67 -10.73 20.45 -5.65
N HIS A 68 -11.78 21.23 -5.90
CA HIS A 68 -11.95 22.53 -5.24
C HIS A 68 -12.07 22.39 -3.70
N LEU A 69 -12.61 21.26 -3.23
CA LEU A 69 -12.79 20.96 -1.83
C LEU A 69 -11.47 20.76 -1.08
N ALA A 70 -10.39 20.40 -1.78
CA ALA A 70 -9.05 20.23 -1.22
C ALA A 70 -8.62 21.43 -0.37
N ARG A 71 -8.88 22.64 -0.89
CA ARG A 71 -8.50 23.88 -0.24
C ARG A 71 -9.23 24.07 1.09
N HIS A 72 -10.54 23.87 1.11
CA HIS A 72 -11.35 24.05 2.31
C HIS A 72 -11.05 22.99 3.36
N PHE A 73 -10.84 21.75 2.91
CA PHE A 73 -10.48 20.63 3.77
C PHE A 73 -9.14 20.86 4.47
N ILE A 74 -8.09 21.21 3.72
CA ILE A 74 -6.75 21.46 4.28
C ILE A 74 -6.75 22.64 5.25
N ILE A 75 -7.43 23.74 4.91
CA ILE A 75 -7.55 24.88 5.82
C ILE A 75 -8.29 24.48 7.11
N GLY A 76 -9.41 23.77 6.98
CA GLY A 76 -10.23 23.37 8.12
C GLY A 76 -9.51 22.42 9.06
N PHE A 77 -8.81 21.43 8.51
CA PHE A 77 -8.10 20.46 9.32
C PHE A 77 -6.83 21.04 9.94
N SER A 78 -6.06 21.87 9.22
CA SER A 78 -4.91 22.55 9.83
C SER A 78 -5.34 23.49 10.96
N LEU A 79 -6.48 24.18 10.85
CA LEU A 79 -7.05 24.94 11.98
C LEU A 79 -7.43 24.04 13.14
N PHE A 80 -8.09 22.92 12.85
CA PHE A 80 -8.48 21.93 13.86
C PHE A 80 -7.25 21.42 14.62
N ASN A 81 -6.19 21.00 13.93
CA ASN A 81 -4.95 20.52 14.55
C ASN A 81 -4.29 21.57 15.44
N ILE A 82 -4.19 22.82 14.96
CA ILE A 82 -3.62 23.91 15.76
C ILE A 82 -4.42 24.11 17.05
N VAL A 83 -5.76 24.16 16.94
CA VAL A 83 -6.65 24.40 18.09
C VAL A 83 -6.61 23.23 19.07
N VAL A 84 -6.77 22.01 18.57
CA VAL A 84 -6.82 20.81 19.41
C VAL A 84 -5.48 20.52 20.05
N GLY A 85 -4.38 20.62 19.29
CA GLY A 85 -3.02 20.48 19.84
C GLY A 85 -2.71 21.54 20.89
N SER A 86 -3.09 22.80 20.65
CA SER A 86 -2.92 23.87 21.65
C SER A 86 -3.76 23.64 22.91
N ALA A 87 -5.01 23.23 22.76
CA ALA A 87 -5.90 22.94 23.88
C ALA A 87 -5.40 21.75 24.71
N TYR A 88 -4.86 20.72 24.06
CA TYR A 88 -4.26 19.57 24.73
C TYR A 88 -3.01 19.95 25.53
N ASN A 89 -2.07 20.68 24.90
CA ASN A 89 -0.86 21.14 25.58
C ASN A 89 -1.18 22.07 26.77
N LEU A 90 -2.22 22.90 26.65
CA LEU A 90 -2.72 23.73 27.74
C LEU A 90 -3.34 22.90 28.86
N ALA A 91 -4.16 21.89 28.53
CA ALA A 91 -4.79 21.01 29.51
C ALA A 91 -3.78 20.15 30.29
N MET A 92 -2.67 19.75 29.64
CA MET A 92 -1.58 19.00 30.26
C MET A 92 -0.57 19.90 31.01
N GLY A 93 -0.76 21.22 31.02
CA GLY A 93 0.15 22.16 31.68
C GLY A 93 1.52 22.30 31.02
N GLN A 94 1.66 21.82 29.77
CA GLN A 94 2.91 21.81 28.99
C GLN A 94 2.94 22.91 27.92
N PHE A 95 2.04 23.89 28.00
CA PHE A 95 1.91 24.92 26.97
C PHE A 95 3.08 25.91 27.01
N ASP A 96 3.89 25.86 25.95
CA ASP A 96 4.89 26.86 25.62
C ASP A 96 4.61 27.42 24.22
N ILE A 97 4.76 28.73 24.06
CA ILE A 97 4.47 29.42 22.80
C ILE A 97 5.46 28.97 21.71
N VAL A 98 6.74 28.81 22.04
CA VAL A 98 7.76 28.41 21.06
C VAL A 98 7.57 26.94 20.67
N GLY A 99 7.36 26.06 21.66
CA GLY A 99 7.02 24.65 21.44
C GLY A 99 5.76 24.47 20.59
N GLN A 100 4.70 25.24 20.86
CA GLN A 100 3.46 25.19 20.08
C GLN A 100 3.67 25.66 18.63
N LEU A 101 4.45 26.73 18.43
CA LEU A 101 4.77 27.21 17.07
C LEU A 101 5.55 26.19 16.26
N ILE A 102 6.46 25.45 16.91
CA ILE A 102 7.24 24.38 16.26
C ILE A 102 6.31 23.19 15.94
N ALA A 103 5.52 22.74 16.91
CA ALA A 103 4.59 21.62 16.75
C ALA A 103 3.55 21.88 15.66
N SER A 104 3.05 23.12 15.56
CA SER A 104 2.07 23.53 14.55
C SER A 104 2.68 24.08 13.25
N SER A 105 4.01 24.03 13.07
CA SER A 105 4.69 24.69 11.95
C SER A 105 4.22 24.19 10.58
N SER A 106 4.03 22.88 10.41
CA SER A 106 3.50 22.26 9.20
C SER A 106 2.09 22.77 8.87
N ASP A 107 1.19 22.77 9.85
CA ASP A 107 -0.18 23.26 9.73
C ASP A 107 -0.24 24.75 9.45
N ILE A 108 0.62 25.57 10.07
CA ILE A 108 0.73 27.00 9.80
C ILE A 108 1.17 27.25 8.36
N ILE A 109 2.16 26.50 7.86
CA ILE A 109 2.63 26.60 6.47
C ILE A 109 1.51 26.24 5.50
N LEU A 110 0.80 25.14 5.74
CA LEU A 110 -0.34 24.71 4.92
C LEU A 110 -1.45 25.76 4.94
N LEU A 111 -1.83 26.23 6.13
CA LEU A 111 -2.84 27.26 6.33
C LEU A 111 -2.50 28.55 5.56
N VAL A 112 -1.31 29.10 5.77
CA VAL A 112 -0.86 30.33 5.12
C VAL A 112 -0.84 30.15 3.60
N TYR A 113 -0.31 29.02 3.11
CA TYR A 113 -0.27 28.74 1.68
C TYR A 113 -1.66 28.66 1.07
N PHE A 114 -2.58 27.85 1.60
CA PHE A 114 -3.91 27.65 1.02
C PHE A 114 -4.85 28.86 1.22
N LEU A 115 -4.60 29.73 2.20
CA LEU A 115 -5.31 31.01 2.34
C LEU A 115 -4.86 32.03 1.29
N THR A 116 -3.55 32.17 1.09
CA THR A 116 -2.96 33.30 0.34
C THR A 116 -2.61 32.97 -1.12
N SER A 117 -2.34 31.71 -1.44
CA SER A 117 -1.86 31.29 -2.76
C SER A 117 -2.93 31.45 -3.85
N ARG A 118 -2.67 32.36 -4.79
CA ARG A 118 -3.47 32.52 -6.02
C ARG A 118 -3.40 31.28 -6.90
N ARG A 119 -2.26 30.56 -6.89
CA ARG A 119 -2.09 29.32 -7.64
C ARG A 119 -2.93 28.18 -7.08
N ALA A 120 -3.06 28.08 -5.75
CA ALA A 120 -3.92 27.07 -5.14
C ALA A 120 -5.39 27.26 -5.55
N LYS A 121 -5.84 28.52 -5.59
CA LYS A 121 -7.18 28.89 -6.10
C LYS A 121 -7.35 28.61 -7.60
N ALA A 122 -6.31 28.79 -8.41
CA ALA A 122 -6.37 28.58 -9.86
C ALA A 122 -6.27 27.10 -10.29
N VAL A 123 -5.60 26.26 -9.51
CA VAL A 123 -5.37 24.84 -9.85
C VAL A 123 -6.45 23.93 -9.28
N LEU A 124 -6.93 24.21 -8.07
CA LEU A 124 -7.97 23.41 -7.39
C LEU A 124 -9.36 23.87 -7.84
N THR A 125 -9.66 23.68 -9.11
CA THR A 125 -10.87 24.21 -9.74
C THR A 125 -11.88 23.14 -10.10
N GLN A 126 -11.52 21.85 -10.04
CA GLN A 126 -12.42 20.80 -10.48
C GLN A 126 -13.62 20.67 -9.52
N PRO A 127 -14.85 21.00 -9.97
CA PRO A 127 -16.04 20.71 -9.20
C PRO A 127 -16.31 19.21 -9.19
N PHE A 128 -17.09 18.74 -8.22
CA PHE A 128 -17.75 17.43 -8.32
C PHE A 128 -18.94 17.52 -9.30
N SER A 129 -18.72 17.92 -10.55
CA SER A 129 -19.80 18.04 -11.55
C SER A 129 -20.11 16.69 -12.22
N ALA A 130 -21.36 16.51 -12.62
CA ALA A 130 -21.81 15.31 -13.33
C ALA A 130 -21.08 15.11 -14.68
N GLU A 131 -20.65 16.19 -15.32
CA GLU A 131 -19.98 16.17 -16.63
C GLU A 131 -18.54 15.65 -16.53
N ILE A 132 -17.79 16.08 -15.50
CA ILE A 132 -16.47 15.51 -15.18
C ILE A 132 -16.60 14.05 -14.77
N LYS A 133 -17.66 13.70 -14.03
CA LYS A 133 -17.96 12.31 -13.67
C LYS A 133 -18.23 11.44 -14.91
N HIS A 134 -18.96 11.96 -15.91
CA HIS A 134 -19.19 11.25 -17.17
C HIS A 134 -17.89 11.09 -17.97
N ALA A 135 -17.03 12.11 -18.01
CA ALA A 135 -15.73 12.04 -18.67
C ALA A 135 -14.76 11.06 -17.96
N ASP A 136 -14.73 11.04 -16.63
CA ASP A 136 -13.93 10.09 -15.86
C ASP A 136 -14.48 8.66 -16.00
N LEU A 137 -15.81 8.48 -16.03
CA LEU A 137 -16.44 7.19 -16.33
C LEU A 137 -16.09 6.69 -17.74
N GLN A 138 -16.13 7.57 -18.75
CA GLN A 138 -15.73 7.22 -20.11
C GLN A 138 -14.24 6.82 -20.16
N ARG A 139 -13.34 7.57 -19.49
CA ARG A 139 -11.93 7.18 -19.35
C ARG A 139 -11.76 5.83 -18.63
N HIS A 140 -12.53 5.57 -17.58
CA HIS A 140 -12.47 4.30 -16.85
C HIS A 140 -12.96 3.12 -17.69
N ILE A 141 -14.02 3.31 -18.47
CA ILE A 141 -14.49 2.30 -19.43
C ILE A 141 -13.40 2.02 -20.46
N ASP A 142 -12.71 3.05 -20.94
CA ASP A 142 -11.62 2.92 -21.90
C ASP A 142 -10.40 2.15 -21.36
N PHE A 143 -10.21 2.06 -20.04
CA PHE A 143 -9.13 1.24 -19.45
C PHE A 143 -9.41 -0.26 -19.54
N TYR A 144 -10.66 -0.70 -19.64
CA TYR A 144 -10.99 -2.12 -19.72
C TYR A 144 -10.99 -2.63 -21.17
N ARG A 145 -9.81 -2.98 -21.69
CA ARG A 145 -9.60 -3.43 -23.08
C ARG A 145 -8.96 -4.82 -23.15
N PRO A 146 -9.67 -5.89 -22.75
CA PRO A 146 -9.13 -7.26 -22.67
C PRO A 146 -8.71 -7.85 -24.02
N ARG A 147 -9.04 -7.20 -25.14
CA ARG A 147 -8.58 -7.63 -26.48
C ARG A 147 -7.20 -7.10 -26.87
N THR A 148 -6.62 -6.21 -26.07
CA THR A 148 -5.36 -5.54 -26.43
C THR A 148 -4.17 -6.09 -25.65
N TRP A 149 -3.00 -6.17 -26.28
CA TRP A 149 -1.77 -6.57 -25.61
C TRP A 149 -1.41 -5.61 -24.46
N GLY A 150 -1.61 -4.30 -24.65
CA GLY A 150 -1.30 -3.31 -23.62
C GLY A 150 -2.04 -3.56 -22.30
N PHE A 151 -3.29 -4.03 -22.37
CA PHE A 151 -4.07 -4.43 -21.21
C PHE A 151 -3.46 -5.63 -20.49
N TRP A 152 -3.17 -6.72 -21.21
CA TRP A 152 -2.58 -7.93 -20.61
C TRP A 152 -1.18 -7.69 -20.06
N ARG A 153 -0.37 -6.90 -20.75
CA ARG A 153 0.94 -6.45 -20.27
C ARG A 153 0.81 -5.72 -18.92
N ASN A 154 -0.09 -4.74 -18.83
CA ASN A 154 -0.33 -4.01 -17.58
C ASN A 154 -0.87 -4.95 -16.48
N LEU A 155 -1.75 -5.88 -16.84
CA LEU A 155 -2.30 -6.87 -15.90
C LEU A 155 -1.23 -7.79 -15.31
N ILE A 156 -0.24 -8.21 -16.12
CA ILE A 156 0.91 -8.99 -15.64
C ILE A 156 1.79 -8.13 -14.72
N ILE A 157 2.02 -6.84 -15.05
CA ILE A 157 2.72 -5.92 -14.13
C ILE A 157 1.98 -5.85 -12.79
N TYR A 158 0.64 -5.70 -12.82
CA TYR A 158 -0.15 -5.69 -11.60
C TYR A 158 -0.03 -6.98 -10.83
N PHE A 159 -0.10 -8.14 -11.49
CA PHE A 159 0.14 -9.42 -10.83
C PHE A 159 1.48 -9.43 -10.09
N CYS A 160 2.59 -9.15 -10.79
CA CYS A 160 3.93 -9.19 -10.21
C CYS A 160 4.11 -8.21 -9.03
N VAL A 161 3.65 -6.96 -9.19
CA VAL A 161 3.81 -5.92 -8.17
C VAL A 161 2.90 -6.20 -6.96
N PHE A 162 1.63 -6.55 -7.19
CA PHE A 162 0.69 -6.78 -6.10
C PHE A 162 0.89 -8.11 -5.38
N SER A 163 1.63 -9.07 -5.95
CA SER A 163 2.11 -10.22 -5.18
C SER A 163 3.03 -9.84 -4.02
N VAL A 164 3.80 -8.74 -4.14
CA VAL A 164 4.65 -8.22 -3.05
C VAL A 164 3.89 -7.18 -2.24
N VAL A 165 3.21 -6.24 -2.89
CA VAL A 165 2.49 -5.17 -2.16
C VAL A 165 1.33 -5.71 -1.33
N GLY A 166 0.63 -6.75 -1.80
CA GLY A 166 -0.46 -7.36 -1.03
C GLY A 166 0.04 -8.09 0.22
N HIS A 167 1.27 -8.60 0.19
CA HIS A 167 1.93 -9.12 1.39
C HIS A 167 2.14 -8.02 2.43
N TRP A 168 2.56 -6.82 2.03
CA TRP A 168 2.67 -5.70 2.97
C TRP A 168 1.32 -5.28 3.56
N MET A 169 0.25 -5.39 2.76
CA MET A 169 -1.11 -5.16 3.22
C MET A 169 -1.53 -6.20 4.27
N GLU A 170 -1.23 -7.47 4.05
CA GLU A 170 -1.47 -8.54 5.03
C GLU A 170 -0.64 -8.34 6.30
N ALA A 171 0.65 -8.01 6.17
CA ALA A 171 1.50 -7.68 7.31
C ALA A 171 0.90 -6.53 8.13
N GLY A 172 0.37 -5.49 7.47
CA GLY A 172 -0.37 -4.42 8.11
C GLY A 172 -1.63 -4.90 8.83
N TYR A 173 -2.44 -5.75 8.19
CA TYR A 173 -3.65 -6.31 8.80
C TYR A 173 -3.35 -7.19 10.02
N CYS A 174 -2.38 -8.11 9.92
CA CYS A 174 -1.90 -8.91 11.04
C CYS A 174 -1.28 -8.06 12.15
N THR A 175 -0.66 -6.92 11.80
CA THR A 175 -0.17 -5.95 12.78
C THR A 175 -1.31 -5.30 13.55
N LEU A 176 -2.43 -4.96 12.90
CA LEU A 176 -3.64 -4.45 13.60
C LEU A 176 -4.22 -5.49 14.57
N ILE A 177 -4.23 -6.77 14.19
CA ILE A 177 -4.62 -7.88 15.06
C ILE A 177 -3.63 -8.03 16.22
N ARG A 178 -2.32 -7.97 15.94
CA ARG A 178 -1.24 -8.01 16.94
C ARG A 178 -1.36 -6.89 17.98
N PHE A 179 -1.82 -5.71 17.58
CA PHE A 179 -2.10 -4.58 18.46
C PHE A 179 -3.44 -4.66 19.19
N GLY A 180 -4.27 -5.67 18.91
CA GLY A 180 -5.59 -5.82 19.53
C GLY A 180 -6.59 -4.76 19.09
N LEU A 181 -6.30 -4.02 18.01
CA LEU A 181 -7.22 -3.03 17.44
C LEU A 181 -8.41 -3.70 16.74
N ILE A 182 -8.20 -4.93 16.27
CA ILE A 182 -9.18 -5.76 15.58
C ILE A 182 -9.05 -7.20 16.11
N PRO A 183 -10.15 -7.91 16.43
CA PRO A 183 -10.05 -9.28 16.90
C PRO A 183 -9.52 -10.22 15.81
N GLY A 184 -8.79 -11.26 16.18
CA GLY A 184 -8.27 -12.23 15.22
C GLY A 184 -7.08 -13.01 15.76
N ILE A 185 -6.62 -13.96 14.95
CA ILE A 185 -5.43 -14.78 15.21
C ILE A 185 -4.43 -14.47 14.10
N TYR A 186 -3.17 -14.31 14.46
CA TYR A 186 -2.07 -14.23 13.51
C TYR A 186 -0.98 -15.21 13.97
N ASP A 187 -0.27 -15.82 13.02
CA ASP A 187 0.88 -16.66 13.32
C ASP A 187 2.15 -15.79 13.36
N PRO A 188 2.85 -15.68 14.52
CA PRO A 188 4.11 -14.95 14.64
C PRO A 188 5.25 -15.56 13.83
N ASN A 189 5.17 -16.86 13.48
CA ASN A 189 6.18 -17.57 12.70
C ASN A 189 5.82 -17.63 11.20
N SER A 190 4.73 -16.98 10.80
CA SER A 190 4.33 -16.94 9.40
C SER A 190 5.42 -16.31 8.53
N GLN A 191 5.53 -16.80 7.30
CA GLN A 191 6.42 -16.24 6.26
C GLN A 191 6.16 -14.75 5.98
N ILE A 192 5.00 -14.23 6.39
CA ILE A 192 4.67 -12.80 6.33
C ILE A 192 5.71 -11.96 7.07
N TRP A 193 6.31 -12.48 8.15
CA TRP A 193 7.27 -11.76 8.99
C TRP A 193 8.73 -12.00 8.62
N SER A 194 9.03 -13.06 7.85
CA SER A 194 10.42 -13.45 7.58
C SER A 194 11.07 -12.54 6.55
N ASP A 195 10.39 -12.24 5.44
CA ASP A 195 11.00 -11.53 4.31
C ASP A 195 10.06 -10.56 3.60
N TRP A 196 10.47 -9.29 3.51
CA TRP A 196 9.69 -8.19 2.96
C TRP A 196 9.42 -8.28 1.45
N LEU A 197 10.23 -9.04 0.71
CA LEU A 197 10.13 -9.16 -0.75
C LEU A 197 9.57 -10.51 -1.20
N TYR A 198 9.03 -11.31 -0.26
CA TYR A 198 8.44 -12.58 -0.60
C TYR A 198 7.21 -12.38 -1.52
N PRO A 199 7.19 -12.97 -2.73
CA PRO A 199 6.09 -12.78 -3.66
C PRO A 199 4.92 -13.71 -3.34
N PHE A 200 3.99 -13.25 -2.49
CA PHE A 200 2.75 -13.97 -2.21
C PHE A 200 1.80 -13.88 -3.41
N CYS A 201 1.88 -14.88 -4.30
CA CYS A 201 1.12 -14.95 -5.56
C CYS A 201 -0.40 -14.77 -5.38
N VAL A 202 -0.95 -15.18 -4.24
CA VAL A 202 -2.40 -15.04 -3.91
C VAL A 202 -2.87 -13.60 -4.03
N TYR A 203 -2.06 -12.61 -3.62
CA TYR A 203 -2.41 -11.20 -3.74
C TYR A 203 -2.31 -10.67 -5.17
N GLY A 204 -1.36 -11.18 -5.95
CA GLY A 204 -1.28 -10.91 -7.38
C GLY A 204 -2.54 -11.40 -8.10
N PHE A 205 -2.99 -12.62 -7.80
CA PHE A 205 -4.27 -13.13 -8.31
C PHE A 205 -5.47 -12.32 -7.81
N GLY A 206 -5.46 -11.87 -6.55
CA GLY A 206 -6.48 -10.96 -6.00
C GLY A 206 -6.57 -9.64 -6.76
N ALA A 207 -5.43 -9.02 -7.08
CA ALA A 207 -5.39 -7.80 -7.90
C ALA A 207 -5.91 -8.05 -9.32
N VAL A 208 -5.54 -9.17 -9.95
CA VAL A 208 -6.05 -9.56 -11.26
C VAL A 208 -7.56 -9.79 -11.23
N ALA A 209 -8.07 -10.47 -10.20
CA ALA A 209 -9.51 -10.69 -10.00
C ALA A 209 -10.26 -9.35 -9.82
N CYS A 210 -9.68 -8.39 -9.10
CA CYS A 210 -10.25 -7.05 -8.98
C CYS A 210 -10.40 -6.38 -10.36
N VAL A 211 -9.40 -6.51 -11.24
CA VAL A 211 -9.44 -5.90 -12.57
C VAL A 211 -10.40 -6.63 -13.52
N LEU A 212 -10.38 -7.97 -13.52
CA LEU A 212 -11.16 -8.77 -14.48
C LEU A 212 -12.63 -8.94 -14.08
N LEU A 213 -12.91 -9.08 -12.78
CA LEU A 213 -14.25 -9.38 -12.28
C LEU A 213 -14.94 -8.12 -11.74
N LEU A 214 -14.24 -7.39 -10.87
CA LEU A 214 -14.88 -6.33 -10.07
C LEU A 214 -14.92 -4.98 -10.79
N PHE A 215 -13.90 -4.64 -11.58
CA PHE A 215 -13.86 -3.39 -12.32
C PHE A 215 -14.98 -3.28 -13.40
N PRO A 216 -15.31 -4.34 -14.17
CA PRO A 216 -16.46 -4.31 -15.07
C PRO A 216 -17.78 -4.13 -14.32
N VAL A 217 -17.94 -4.78 -13.16
CA VAL A 217 -19.13 -4.62 -12.30
C VAL A 217 -19.27 -3.19 -11.82
N LYS A 218 -18.18 -2.58 -11.31
CA LYS A 218 -18.15 -1.16 -10.96
C LYS A 218 -18.61 -0.28 -12.12
N ASN A 219 -18.05 -0.47 -13.32
CA ASN A 219 -18.38 0.33 -14.49
C ASN A 219 -19.86 0.15 -14.88
N PHE A 220 -20.38 -1.07 -14.80
CA PHE A 220 -21.79 -1.37 -15.03
C PHE A 220 -22.69 -0.64 -14.02
N LEU A 221 -22.37 -0.71 -12.72
CA LEU A 221 -23.13 -0.03 -11.66
C LEU A 221 -23.11 1.50 -11.84
N GLN A 222 -21.95 2.08 -12.15
CA GLN A 222 -21.81 3.52 -12.38
C GLN A 222 -22.58 4.00 -13.62
N LYS A 223 -22.76 3.14 -14.64
CA LYS A 223 -23.52 3.46 -15.85
C LYS A 223 -25.03 3.43 -15.63
N HIS A 224 -25.54 2.50 -14.82
CA HIS A 224 -26.98 2.28 -14.65
C HIS A 224 -27.57 3.02 -13.45
N LEU A 225 -26.77 3.38 -12.45
CA LEU A 225 -27.24 4.01 -11.22
C LEU A 225 -26.88 5.49 -11.17
N LYS A 226 -27.86 6.32 -10.81
CA LYS A 226 -27.66 7.75 -10.56
C LYS A 226 -27.05 7.96 -9.18
N GLY A 227 -26.17 8.96 -9.05
CA GLY A 227 -25.45 9.24 -7.79
C GLY A 227 -24.12 8.48 -7.63
N HIS A 228 -23.40 8.73 -6.54
CA HIS A 228 -22.10 8.10 -6.25
C HIS A 228 -22.17 7.11 -5.10
N ALA A 229 -22.92 7.43 -4.04
CA ALA A 229 -23.01 6.62 -2.84
C ALA A 229 -23.62 5.23 -3.12
N LEU A 230 -24.72 5.16 -3.88
CA LEU A 230 -25.39 3.89 -4.16
C LEU A 230 -24.54 2.91 -4.98
N PRO A 231 -23.96 3.28 -6.15
CA PRO A 231 -23.08 2.37 -6.87
C PRO A 231 -21.80 2.02 -6.10
N LEU A 232 -21.29 2.91 -5.23
CA LEU A 232 -20.16 2.59 -4.35
C LEU A 232 -20.54 1.52 -3.31
N ALA A 233 -21.67 1.71 -2.61
CA ALA A 233 -22.14 0.75 -1.61
C ALA A 233 -22.45 -0.62 -2.23
N LEU A 234 -23.11 -0.64 -3.39
CA LEU A 234 -23.39 -1.89 -4.10
C LEU A 234 -22.11 -2.55 -4.63
N SER A 235 -21.15 -1.76 -5.13
CA SER A 235 -19.84 -2.29 -5.52
C SER A 235 -19.12 -2.88 -4.32
N PHE A 236 -19.16 -2.24 -3.15
CA PHE A 236 -18.57 -2.78 -1.93
C PHE A 236 -19.18 -4.13 -1.55
N VAL A 237 -20.52 -4.23 -1.55
CA VAL A 237 -21.22 -5.50 -1.25
C VAL A 237 -20.83 -6.59 -2.24
N VAL A 238 -20.83 -6.31 -3.55
CA VAL A 238 -20.44 -7.30 -4.56
C VAL A 238 -18.97 -7.69 -4.42
N ASN A 239 -18.08 -6.72 -4.19
CA ASN A 239 -16.66 -6.96 -3.97
C ASN A 239 -16.44 -7.86 -2.75
N ALA A 240 -17.07 -7.55 -1.62
CA ALA A 240 -16.99 -8.35 -0.39
C ALA A 240 -17.46 -9.79 -0.64
N LEU A 241 -18.60 -9.98 -1.31
CA LEU A 241 -19.14 -11.31 -1.62
C LEU A 241 -18.22 -12.11 -2.55
N VAL A 242 -17.66 -11.49 -3.60
CA VAL A 242 -16.74 -12.15 -4.52
C VAL A 242 -15.43 -12.51 -3.83
N CYS A 243 -14.85 -11.61 -3.03
CA CYS A 243 -13.65 -11.89 -2.26
C CYS A 243 -13.88 -13.02 -1.25
N THR A 244 -15.00 -13.00 -0.53
CA THR A 244 -15.39 -14.07 0.40
C THR A 244 -15.56 -15.40 -0.34
N GLY A 245 -16.15 -15.38 -1.54
CA GLY A 245 -16.28 -16.58 -2.37
C GLY A 245 -14.93 -17.15 -2.82
N ILE A 246 -13.97 -16.29 -3.18
CA ILE A 246 -12.60 -16.69 -3.53
C ILE A 246 -11.89 -17.24 -2.30
N GLU A 247 -11.97 -16.56 -1.15
CA GLU A 247 -11.38 -17.01 0.12
C GLU A 247 -11.94 -18.38 0.53
N LEU A 248 -13.26 -18.56 0.45
CA LEU A 248 -13.91 -19.84 0.74
C LEU A 248 -13.46 -20.93 -0.23
N ALA A 249 -13.40 -20.65 -1.54
CA ALA A 249 -12.94 -21.63 -2.52
C ALA A 249 -11.48 -22.05 -2.25
N MET A 250 -10.61 -21.08 -1.95
CA MET A 250 -9.21 -21.34 -1.60
C MET A 250 -9.10 -22.11 -0.29
N GLY A 251 -9.91 -21.77 0.72
CA GLY A 251 -9.96 -22.47 2.00
C GLY A 251 -10.40 -23.94 1.84
N LEU A 252 -11.41 -24.17 0.99
CA LEU A 252 -11.88 -25.52 0.65
C LEU A 252 -10.84 -26.34 -0.13
N MET A 253 -9.98 -25.69 -0.93
CA MET A 253 -8.95 -26.35 -1.72
C MET A 253 -7.64 -26.60 -0.96
N LEU A 254 -7.22 -25.66 -0.10
CA LEU A 254 -5.86 -25.60 0.45
C LEU A 254 -5.80 -25.57 1.98
N ASN A 255 -6.87 -25.18 2.66
CA ASN A 255 -6.91 -25.02 4.10
C ASN A 255 -7.84 -26.06 4.74
N GLN A 256 -7.71 -27.34 4.40
CA GLN A 256 -8.55 -28.38 5.00
C GLN A 256 -7.99 -28.82 6.36
N PRO A 257 -8.86 -29.06 7.36
CA PRO A 257 -8.42 -29.41 8.70
C PRO A 257 -7.69 -30.76 8.72
N GLY A 258 -6.62 -30.84 9.50
CA GLY A 258 -5.85 -32.06 9.71
C GLY A 258 -6.60 -33.11 10.56
N PRO A 259 -5.99 -34.28 10.82
CA PRO A 259 -6.54 -35.31 11.69
C PRO A 259 -6.81 -34.84 13.13
N ASP A 260 -6.09 -33.80 13.57
CA ASP A 260 -6.21 -33.11 14.84
C ASP A 260 -7.28 -32.00 14.84
N GLY A 261 -7.94 -31.77 13.70
CA GLY A 261 -8.95 -30.72 13.52
C GLY A 261 -8.37 -29.32 13.34
N ALA A 262 -7.04 -29.17 13.32
CA ALA A 262 -6.38 -27.88 13.16
C ALA A 262 -6.30 -27.49 11.67
N TYR A 263 -6.55 -26.21 11.39
CA TYR A 263 -6.40 -25.65 10.05
C TYR A 263 -4.93 -25.28 9.78
N PRO A 264 -4.37 -25.64 8.61
CA PRO A 264 -2.94 -25.45 8.33
C PRO A 264 -2.54 -24.00 8.01
N LEU A 265 -3.46 -23.16 7.52
CA LEU A 265 -3.16 -21.79 7.08
C LEU A 265 -3.81 -20.72 7.95
N TRP A 266 -5.12 -20.83 8.19
CA TRP A 266 -5.87 -19.90 9.05
C TRP A 266 -7.10 -20.58 9.66
N ASP A 267 -7.54 -20.10 10.81
CA ASP A 267 -8.74 -20.60 11.49
C ASP A 267 -9.62 -19.43 11.97
N TYR A 268 -10.85 -19.37 11.45
CA TYR A 268 -11.87 -18.39 11.83
C TYR A 268 -13.05 -18.99 12.57
N SER A 269 -12.93 -20.21 13.12
CA SER A 269 -14.02 -20.92 13.78
C SER A 269 -14.65 -20.14 14.94
N ASP A 270 -13.85 -19.33 15.65
CA ASP A 270 -14.30 -18.51 16.78
C ASP A 270 -14.73 -17.08 16.37
N MET A 271 -14.70 -16.75 15.08
CA MET A 271 -15.00 -15.40 14.58
C MET A 271 -16.50 -15.22 14.27
N PHE A 272 -16.97 -13.99 14.40
CA PHE A 272 -18.38 -13.64 14.14
C PHE A 272 -18.79 -13.91 12.69
N CYS A 273 -19.97 -14.52 12.51
CA CYS A 273 -20.51 -14.93 11.21
C CYS A 273 -19.50 -15.75 10.38
N ASN A 274 -18.80 -16.69 11.03
CA ASN A 274 -17.94 -17.61 10.33
C ASN A 274 -18.72 -18.67 9.53
N PHE A 275 -18.08 -19.19 8.49
CA PHE A 275 -18.58 -20.34 7.73
C PHE A 275 -17.45 -21.36 7.55
N MET A 276 -17.64 -22.56 8.13
CA MET A 276 -16.70 -23.69 8.11
C MET A 276 -15.29 -23.36 8.62
N GLY A 277 -15.15 -22.34 9.48
CA GLY A 277 -13.84 -21.84 9.91
C GLY A 277 -12.99 -21.19 8.80
N GLN A 278 -13.49 -21.12 7.55
CA GLN A 278 -12.74 -20.66 6.38
C GLN A 278 -12.89 -19.18 6.10
N VAL A 279 -14.07 -18.63 6.35
CA VAL A 279 -14.39 -17.21 6.11
C VAL A 279 -15.15 -16.66 7.30
N CYS A 280 -15.05 -15.36 7.54
CA CYS A 280 -15.80 -14.65 8.57
C CYS A 280 -16.19 -13.24 8.12
N LEU A 281 -17.15 -12.61 8.81
CA LEU A 281 -17.65 -11.29 8.41
C LEU A 281 -16.57 -10.21 8.47
N GLN A 282 -15.68 -10.27 9.46
CA GLN A 282 -14.59 -9.30 9.59
C GLN A 282 -13.69 -9.30 8.35
N ASN A 283 -13.23 -10.47 7.92
CA ASN A 283 -12.40 -10.61 6.74
C ASN A 283 -13.16 -10.27 5.46
N ALA A 284 -14.43 -10.68 5.36
CA ALA A 284 -15.29 -10.29 4.23
C ALA A 284 -15.37 -8.76 4.08
N VAL A 285 -15.51 -8.04 5.19
CA VAL A 285 -15.51 -6.57 5.22
C VAL A 285 -14.12 -6.02 4.86
N ALA A 286 -13.04 -6.55 5.45
CA ALA A 286 -11.68 -6.10 5.19
C ALA A 286 -11.31 -6.25 3.70
N PHE A 287 -11.52 -7.44 3.12
CA PHE A 287 -11.32 -7.68 1.70
C PHE A 287 -12.26 -6.85 0.83
N GLY A 288 -13.51 -6.65 1.25
CA GLY A 288 -14.45 -5.75 0.59
C GLY A 288 -13.93 -4.31 0.51
N ILE A 289 -13.35 -3.78 1.58
CA ILE A 289 -12.76 -2.44 1.62
C ILE A 289 -11.57 -2.38 0.67
N VAL A 290 -10.63 -3.31 0.78
CA VAL A 290 -9.41 -3.35 -0.04
C VAL A 290 -9.74 -3.50 -1.52
N ALA A 291 -10.66 -4.41 -1.89
CA ALA A 291 -11.09 -4.60 -3.27
C ALA A 291 -11.83 -3.37 -3.82
N THR A 292 -12.61 -2.68 -2.99
CA THR A 292 -13.27 -1.43 -3.38
C THR A 292 -12.26 -0.32 -3.58
N LEU A 293 -11.28 -0.16 -2.69
CA LEU A 293 -10.17 0.77 -2.85
C LEU A 293 -9.39 0.47 -4.13
N MET A 294 -9.08 -0.81 -4.38
CA MET A 294 -8.35 -1.26 -5.55
C MET A 294 -9.10 -0.90 -6.85
N THR A 295 -10.40 -1.17 -6.92
CA THR A 295 -11.22 -0.95 -8.13
C THR A 295 -11.63 0.51 -8.34
N TRP A 296 -11.85 1.27 -7.27
CA TRP A 296 -12.33 2.65 -7.36
C TRP A 296 -11.22 3.68 -7.44
N VAL A 297 -10.07 3.43 -6.81
CA VAL A 297 -9.01 4.42 -6.65
C VAL A 297 -7.71 3.94 -7.28
N VAL A 298 -7.20 2.77 -6.85
CA VAL A 298 -5.84 2.33 -7.20
C VAL A 298 -5.73 1.99 -8.69
N TYR A 299 -6.56 1.08 -9.20
CA TYR A 299 -6.50 0.67 -10.61
C TYR A 299 -6.70 1.84 -11.59
N PRO A 300 -7.75 2.69 -11.46
CA PRO A 300 -7.88 3.86 -12.32
C PRO A 300 -6.71 4.84 -12.21
N GLY A 301 -6.17 5.02 -10.99
CA GLY A 301 -5.01 5.86 -10.73
C GLY A 301 -3.75 5.33 -11.43
N LEU A 302 -3.50 4.03 -11.33
CA LEU A 302 -2.39 3.35 -11.98
C LEU A 302 -2.52 3.40 -13.50
N GLU A 303 -3.67 3.07 -14.08
CA GLU A 303 -3.86 3.15 -15.53
C GLU A 303 -3.67 4.59 -16.06
N THR A 304 -4.16 5.59 -15.32
CA THR A 304 -3.92 7.00 -15.66
C THR A 304 -2.44 7.38 -15.57
N PHE A 305 -1.70 6.80 -14.64
CA PHE A 305 -0.26 7.00 -14.51
C PHE A 305 0.52 6.31 -15.64
N LEU A 306 0.23 5.03 -15.90
CA LEU A 306 0.88 4.23 -16.94
C LEU A 306 0.60 4.80 -18.34
N ALA A 307 -0.58 5.37 -18.58
CA ALA A 307 -0.93 6.02 -19.84
C ALA A 307 -0.06 7.25 -20.19
N ARG A 308 0.73 7.78 -19.24
CA ARG A 308 1.65 8.90 -19.48
C ARG A 308 2.93 8.47 -20.20
N PHE A 309 3.24 7.18 -20.20
CA PHE A 309 4.46 6.64 -20.78
C PHE A 309 4.22 6.14 -22.20
N SER A 310 5.26 6.21 -23.04
CA SER A 310 5.21 5.63 -24.38
C SER A 310 5.15 4.10 -24.30
N LYS A 311 4.71 3.48 -25.41
CA LYS A 311 4.60 2.02 -25.50
C LYS A 311 5.93 1.32 -25.22
N ASP A 312 7.02 1.87 -25.72
CA ASP A 312 8.36 1.28 -25.57
C ASP A 312 8.85 1.34 -24.13
N VAL A 313 8.66 2.48 -23.45
CA VAL A 313 8.99 2.61 -22.02
C VAL A 313 8.21 1.59 -21.20
N MET A 314 6.92 1.42 -21.49
CA MET A 314 6.10 0.43 -20.79
C MET A 314 6.48 -1.01 -21.10
N ASN A 315 6.99 -1.31 -22.29
CA ASN A 315 7.51 -2.64 -22.62
C ASN A 315 8.82 -2.93 -21.88
N VAL A 316 9.71 -1.95 -21.77
CA VAL A 316 10.94 -2.07 -20.95
C VAL A 316 10.58 -2.28 -19.48
N ALA A 317 9.66 -1.47 -18.94
CA ALA A 317 9.17 -1.62 -17.57
C ALA A 317 8.54 -3.00 -17.32
N PHE A 318 7.73 -3.49 -18.27
CA PHE A 318 7.17 -4.84 -18.22
C PHE A 318 8.25 -5.91 -18.12
N VAL A 319 9.25 -5.89 -19.02
CA VAL A 319 10.35 -6.86 -19.01
C VAL A 319 11.13 -6.80 -17.70
N ALA A 320 11.45 -5.59 -17.22
CA ALA A 320 12.17 -5.41 -15.96
C ALA A 320 11.39 -5.96 -14.75
N VAL A 321 10.10 -5.63 -14.63
CA VAL A 321 9.25 -6.12 -13.54
C VAL A 321 9.12 -7.64 -13.57
N VAL A 322 8.92 -8.23 -14.74
CA VAL A 322 8.83 -9.70 -14.89
C VAL A 322 10.14 -10.37 -14.51
N ILE A 323 11.30 -9.85 -14.94
CA ILE A 323 12.61 -10.41 -14.58
C ILE A 323 12.81 -10.33 -13.06
N VAL A 324 12.55 -9.18 -12.44
CA VAL A 324 12.65 -9.03 -10.98
C VAL A 324 11.72 -10.00 -10.26
N PHE A 325 10.47 -10.12 -10.71
CA PHE A 325 9.52 -11.06 -10.14
C PHE A 325 9.98 -12.51 -10.28
N CYS A 326 10.52 -12.91 -11.44
CA CYS A 326 11.09 -14.23 -11.62
C CYS A 326 12.27 -14.46 -10.67
N ILE A 327 13.19 -13.50 -10.51
CA ILE A 327 14.30 -13.59 -9.56
C ILE A 327 13.78 -13.80 -8.13
N LEU A 328 12.80 -13.00 -7.69
CA LEU A 328 12.17 -13.15 -6.39
C LEU A 328 11.51 -14.53 -6.24
N PHE A 329 10.73 -14.95 -7.25
CA PHE A 329 10.06 -16.24 -7.22
C PHE A 329 11.07 -17.40 -7.15
N PHE A 330 12.19 -17.34 -7.87
CA PHE A 330 13.23 -18.36 -7.82
C PHE A 330 13.96 -18.37 -6.46
N PHE A 331 14.26 -17.21 -5.89
CA PHE A 331 14.90 -17.14 -4.58
C PHE A 331 14.01 -17.66 -3.46
N TYR A 332 12.73 -17.27 -3.45
CA TYR A 332 11.86 -17.53 -2.30
C TYR A 332 10.98 -18.78 -2.47
N CYS A 333 10.48 -19.06 -3.67
CA CYS A 333 9.52 -20.15 -3.89
C CYS A 333 10.16 -21.44 -4.40
N VAL A 334 11.30 -21.34 -5.09
CA VAL A 334 11.97 -22.51 -5.69
C VAL A 334 13.03 -23.11 -4.77
N ASN A 335 13.47 -22.39 -3.72
CA ASN A 335 14.41 -22.87 -2.69
C ASN A 335 15.41 -23.90 -3.25
N VAL A 336 16.24 -23.47 -4.21
CA VAL A 336 17.48 -24.18 -4.44
C VAL A 336 18.31 -23.90 -3.20
N LEU A 337 18.29 -24.84 -2.24
CA LEU A 337 19.38 -24.99 -1.29
C LEU A 337 20.64 -25.17 -2.13
N LEU A 338 21.32 -24.06 -2.45
CA LEU A 338 22.72 -24.15 -2.78
C LEU A 338 23.35 -24.74 -1.52
N PRO A 339 23.99 -25.93 -1.59
CA PRO A 339 24.70 -26.47 -0.45
C PRO A 339 25.56 -25.34 0.08
N ASP A 340 25.41 -25.06 1.38
CA ASP A 340 25.99 -23.91 2.04
C ASP A 340 27.35 -23.60 1.43
N PHE A 341 27.49 -22.41 0.84
CA PHE A 341 28.80 -21.80 0.68
C PHE A 341 29.27 -21.48 2.09
N ASP A 342 29.63 -22.52 2.83
CA ASP A 342 30.10 -22.47 4.18
C ASP A 342 31.40 -21.67 4.09
N ALA A 343 31.37 -20.42 4.55
CA ALA A 343 32.58 -19.59 4.56
C ALA A 343 33.72 -20.27 5.34
N SER A 344 33.37 -21.24 6.19
CA SER A 344 34.26 -22.15 6.90
C SER A 344 34.99 -23.14 5.97
N THR A 345 34.38 -23.69 4.91
CA THR A 345 35.05 -24.59 3.96
C THR A 345 36.00 -23.83 3.03
N ILE A 346 35.64 -22.63 2.56
CA ILE A 346 36.58 -21.81 1.77
C ILE A 346 37.77 -21.37 2.62
N ALA A 347 37.54 -20.99 3.89
CA ALA A 347 38.62 -20.66 4.81
C ALA A 347 39.51 -21.88 5.09
N ALA A 348 38.92 -23.06 5.33
CA ALA A 348 39.66 -24.29 5.58
C ALA A 348 40.43 -24.79 4.34
N GLU A 349 39.86 -24.67 3.14
CA GLU A 349 40.53 -25.00 1.88
C GLU A 349 41.64 -24.01 1.56
N ALA A 350 41.45 -22.71 1.85
CA ALA A 350 42.50 -21.70 1.73
C ALA A 350 43.63 -21.91 2.74
N GLU A 351 43.33 -22.28 3.99
CA GLU A 351 44.33 -22.63 5.01
C GLU A 351 45.09 -23.91 4.63
N ALA A 352 44.39 -24.93 4.14
CA ALA A 352 45.00 -26.17 3.68
C ALA A 352 45.90 -25.94 2.45
N ALA A 353 45.47 -25.10 1.50
CA ALA A 353 46.27 -24.72 0.35
C ALA A 353 47.51 -23.88 0.75
N ALA A 354 47.38 -22.98 1.72
CA ALA A 354 48.50 -22.19 2.27
C ALA A 354 49.51 -23.09 3.00
N ALA A 355 49.05 -24.07 3.78
CA ALA A 355 49.91 -25.03 4.48
C ALA A 355 50.67 -25.94 3.50
N GLN A 356 50.02 -26.39 2.42
CA GLN A 356 50.69 -27.16 1.36
C GLN A 356 51.72 -26.33 0.58
N ALA A 357 51.43 -25.05 0.32
CA ALA A 357 52.38 -24.14 -0.33
C ALA A 357 53.63 -23.86 0.55
N GLN A 358 53.47 -23.85 1.88
CA GLN A 358 54.58 -23.73 2.83
C GLN A 358 55.42 -25.01 2.93
N GLN A 359 54.81 -26.18 2.81
CA GLN A 359 55.54 -27.47 2.79
C GLN A 359 56.24 -27.75 1.45
N ALA A 360 55.80 -27.12 0.36
CA ALA A 360 56.41 -27.24 -0.96
C ALA A 360 57.59 -26.28 -1.19
N GLN A 361 57.97 -25.44 -0.21
CA GLN A 361 59.20 -24.65 -0.32
C GLN A 361 60.42 -25.58 -0.28
N PRO A 362 61.23 -25.64 -1.35
CA PRO A 362 62.42 -26.49 -1.36
C PRO A 362 63.40 -25.97 -0.31
N THR A 363 63.75 -26.84 0.64
CA THR A 363 64.88 -26.62 1.56
C THR A 363 66.11 -26.25 0.74
N ALA A 364 66.62 -25.05 0.99
CA ALA A 364 67.83 -24.54 0.34
C ALA A 364 68.98 -25.57 0.48
N PRO A 365 69.83 -25.73 -0.55
CA PRO A 365 70.94 -26.66 -0.48
C PRO A 365 71.92 -26.19 0.60
N GLU A 366 72.22 -27.07 1.56
CA GLU A 366 73.29 -26.84 2.53
C GLU A 366 74.62 -26.73 1.78
N SER A 367 75.27 -25.58 1.94
CA SER A 367 76.61 -25.33 1.46
C SER A 367 77.61 -26.14 2.29
N GLY A 368 78.18 -27.17 1.68
CA GLY A 368 79.39 -27.87 2.12
C GLY A 368 80.42 -27.88 1.01
#